data_AF-A0ABD5S4S1-F1
#
_entry.id   AF-A0ABD5S4S1-F1
#
_cell.length_a   1.000
_cell.length_b   1.000
_cell.length_c   1.000
_cell.angle_alpha   90.00
_cell.angle_beta   90.00
_cell.angle_gamma   90.00
#
_symmetry.space_group_name_H-M   'P 1'
#
loop_
_entity.id
_entity.type
_entity.pdbx_description
1 polymer ?
#
loop_
_entity_poly.entity_id
_entity_poly.type
_entity_poly.pdbx_seq_one_letter_code
_entity_poly.pdbx_strand_id
1 'polypeptide(L)'
;MTVYESDLPGVGKKHEIELGDDSRLVVVTHNTGKREVFRREDPDADSEKLFELSDSLARQVGTILEGAYFQPVRSDLIETALAGDTVLEWVAVDDDDPVAGKTLAESG
;
A
#
# COMPACT_ATOMS: atom_id res chain seq x y z
N MET A 1 -8.23 -1.36 -11.80
CA MET A 1 -8.99 -1.05 -10.58
C MET A 1 -9.72 0.26 -10.83
N THR A 2 -11.05 0.23 -10.80
CA THR A 2 -11.90 1.37 -11.13
C THR A 2 -12.39 2.03 -9.85
N VAL A 3 -12.43 3.35 -9.83
CA VAL A 3 -13.03 4.13 -8.74
C VAL A 3 -14.17 4.97 -9.31
N TYR A 4 -15.36 4.82 -8.75
CA TYR A 4 -16.54 5.62 -9.10
C TYR A 4 -16.75 6.70 -8.04
N GLU A 5 -16.98 7.93 -8.49
CA GLU A 5 -17.24 9.07 -7.61
C GLU A 5 -18.67 9.56 -7.79
N SER A 6 -19.32 9.89 -6.67
CA SER A 6 -20.64 10.51 -6.69
C SER A 6 -20.80 11.51 -5.54
N ASP A 7 -21.45 12.63 -5.83
CA ASP A 7 -21.85 13.57 -4.79
C ASP A 7 -23.10 13.06 -4.07
N LEU A 8 -23.11 13.22 -2.74
CA LEU A 8 -24.26 12.92 -1.89
C LEU A 8 -24.81 14.25 -1.34
N PRO A 9 -25.87 14.82 -1.93
CA PRO A 9 -26.42 16.10 -1.51
C PRO A 9 -26.71 16.15 0.00
N GLY A 10 -26.15 17.15 0.68
CA GLY A 10 -26.31 17.35 2.13
C GLY A 10 -25.45 16.43 3.01
N VAL A 11 -24.84 15.38 2.46
CA VAL A 11 -24.00 14.43 3.22
C VAL A 11 -22.52 14.65 2.92
N GLY A 12 -22.13 14.66 1.65
CA GLY A 12 -20.73 14.80 1.24
C GLY A 12 -20.44 14.09 -0.09
N LYS A 13 -19.37 13.30 -0.14
CA LYS A 13 -18.92 12.60 -1.37
C LYS A 13 -18.72 11.11 -1.10
N LYS A 14 -19.17 10.27 -2.03
CA LYS A 14 -19.01 8.82 -2.00
C LYS A 14 -18.05 8.37 -3.09
N HIS A 15 -17.12 7.52 -2.72
CA HIS A 15 -16.25 6.79 -3.64
C HIS A 15 -16.53 5.30 -3.51
N GLU A 16 -16.64 4.61 -4.64
CA GLU A 16 -16.78 3.16 -4.70
C GLU A 16 -15.60 2.57 -5.45
N ILE A 17 -14.92 1.61 -4.82
CA ILE A 17 -13.68 1.02 -5.31
C ILE A 17 -13.93 -0.47 -5.56
N GLU A 18 -13.69 -0.95 -6.77
CA GLU A 18 -13.80 -2.38 -7.10
C GLU A 18 -12.63 -3.17 -6.49
N LEU A 19 -12.94 -4.25 -5.76
CA LEU A 19 -11.94 -5.10 -5.09
C LEU A 19 -11.49 -6.32 -5.91
N GLY A 20 -12.15 -6.59 -7.04
CA GLY A 20 -11.77 -7.66 -7.98
C GLY A 20 -12.58 -8.95 -7.88
N ASP A 21 -13.49 -9.05 -6.92
CA ASP A 21 -14.39 -10.19 -6.63
C ASP A 21 -15.88 -9.77 -6.67
N ASP A 22 -16.24 -8.87 -7.60
CA ASP A 22 -17.54 -8.14 -7.70
C ASP A 22 -17.90 -7.28 -6.47
N SER A 23 -17.16 -7.44 -5.37
CA SER A 23 -17.32 -6.64 -4.18
C SER A 23 -16.71 -5.25 -4.32
N ARG A 24 -17.25 -4.33 -3.53
CA ARG A 24 -16.86 -2.92 -3.53
C ARG A 24 -16.54 -2.44 -2.12
N LEU A 25 -15.47 -1.66 -2.03
CA LEU A 25 -15.22 -0.81 -0.86
C LEU A 25 -15.86 0.56 -1.09
N VAL A 26 -16.75 0.96 -0.21
CA VAL A 26 -17.45 2.24 -0.30
C VAL A 26 -16.91 3.18 0.77
N VAL A 27 -16.41 4.35 0.37
CA VAL A 27 -15.91 5.37 1.28
C VAL A 27 -16.79 6.61 1.17
N VAL A 28 -17.44 6.99 2.27
CA VAL A 28 -18.23 8.21 2.37
C VAL A 28 -17.45 9.24 3.16
N THR A 29 -17.09 10.34 2.52
CA THR A 29 -16.53 11.52 3.19
C THR A 29 -17.65 12.51 3.44
N HIS A 30 -17.99 12.73 4.70
CA HIS A 30 -19.02 13.68 5.10
C HIS A 30 -18.51 15.11 5.04
N ASN A 31 -19.40 16.07 4.84
CA ASN A 31 -19.10 17.51 4.88
C ASN A 31 -18.52 17.96 6.24
N THR A 32 -18.77 17.19 7.30
CA THR A 32 -18.19 17.41 8.64
C THR A 32 -16.74 16.94 8.78
N GLY A 33 -16.19 16.27 7.76
CA GLY A 33 -14.87 15.64 7.79
C GLY A 33 -14.88 14.20 8.32
N LYS A 34 -16.00 13.69 8.82
CA LYS A 34 -16.14 12.27 9.20
C LYS A 34 -15.99 11.36 7.97
N ARG A 35 -15.31 10.22 8.10
CA ARG A 35 -15.25 9.19 7.07
C ARG A 35 -15.92 7.92 7.55
N GLU A 36 -16.77 7.33 6.73
CA GLU A 36 -17.33 6.00 6.95
C GLU A 36 -16.89 5.08 5.81
N VAL A 37 -16.53 3.85 6.15
CA VAL A 37 -16.10 2.84 5.20
C VAL A 37 -17.02 1.63 5.30
N PHE A 38 -17.48 1.14 4.16
CA PHE A 38 -18.38 0.01 4.04
C PHE A 38 -17.81 -1.01 3.05
N ARG A 39 -18.17 -2.29 3.26
CA ARG A 39 -18.01 -3.36 2.26
C ARG A 39 -19.38 -3.67 1.68
N ARG A 40 -19.45 -3.78 0.36
CA ARG A 40 -20.62 -4.30 -0.35
C ARG A 40 -20.20 -5.53 -1.11
N GLU A 41 -20.80 -6.68 -0.81
CA GLU A 41 -20.36 -7.98 -1.33
C GLU A 41 -20.63 -8.13 -2.83
N ASP A 42 -21.74 -7.58 -3.32
CA ASP A 42 -22.12 -7.57 -4.73
C ASP A 42 -23.01 -6.34 -5.05
N PRO A 43 -23.31 -6.03 -6.33
CA PRO A 43 -24.06 -4.83 -6.70
C PRO A 43 -25.46 -4.70 -6.07
N ASP A 44 -26.11 -5.83 -5.76
CA ASP A 44 -27.48 -5.91 -5.24
C ASP A 44 -27.53 -6.06 -3.71
N ALA A 45 -26.39 -6.36 -3.08
CA ALA A 45 -26.26 -6.48 -1.64
C ALA A 45 -26.27 -5.13 -0.91
N ASP A 46 -26.76 -5.16 0.33
CA ASP A 46 -26.62 -4.05 1.27
C ASP A 46 -25.15 -3.85 1.67
N SER A 47 -24.78 -2.60 1.95
CA SER A 47 -23.43 -2.28 2.39
C SER A 47 -23.29 -2.47 3.90
N GLU A 48 -22.31 -3.28 4.32
CA GLU A 48 -21.94 -3.46 5.72
C GLU A 48 -20.91 -2.41 6.15
N LYS A 49 -21.19 -1.68 7.24
CA LYS A 49 -20.25 -0.69 7.79
C LYS A 49 -19.07 -1.39 8.45
N LEU A 50 -17.88 -1.17 7.93
CA LEU A 50 -16.64 -1.72 8.49
C LEU A 50 -16.16 -0.86 9.66
N PHE A 51 -16.06 0.46 9.44
CA PHE A 51 -15.59 1.39 10.46
C PHE A 51 -15.95 2.84 10.14
N GLU A 52 -15.74 3.70 11.13
CA GLU A 52 -15.88 5.16 11.04
C GLU A 52 -14.68 5.84 11.68
N LEU A 53 -14.24 6.94 11.08
CA LEU A 53 -13.12 7.75 11.55
C LEU A 53 -13.55 9.21 11.66
N SER A 54 -13.05 9.88 12.70
CA SER A 54 -13.09 11.35 12.79
C SER A 54 -12.20 11.98 11.71
N ASP A 55 -12.33 13.30 11.50
CA ASP A 55 -11.52 13.99 10.48
C ASP A 55 -10.00 13.83 10.70
N SER A 56 -9.55 14.00 11.95
CA SER A 56 -8.14 13.89 12.30
C SER A 56 -7.62 12.46 12.16
N LEU A 57 -8.39 11.47 12.63
CA LEU A 57 -8.00 10.07 12.55
C LEU A 57 -8.00 9.56 11.11
N ALA A 58 -8.97 9.98 10.28
CA ALA A 58 -9.02 9.61 8.87
C ALA A 58 -7.78 10.11 8.11
N ARG A 59 -7.31 11.33 8.40
CA ARG A 59 -6.07 11.85 7.83
C ARG A 59 -4.86 11.01 8.25
N GLN A 60 -4.74 10.68 9.53
CA GLN A 60 -3.64 9.86 10.04
C GLN A 60 -3.63 8.46 9.42
N VAL A 61 -4.80 7.79 9.36
CA VAL A 61 -4.93 6.48 8.71
C VAL A 61 -4.61 6.58 7.22
N GLY A 62 -5.09 7.62 6.53
CA GLY A 62 -4.77 7.88 5.13
C GLY A 62 -3.27 7.98 4.88
N THR A 63 -2.54 8.73 5.72
CA THR A 63 -1.07 8.85 5.62
C THR A 63 -0.34 7.52 5.84
N ILE A 64 -0.86 6.66 6.71
CA ILE A 64 -0.32 5.30 6.89
C ILE A 64 -0.57 4.45 5.63
N LEU A 65 -1.79 4.48 5.10
CA LEU A 65 -2.17 3.73 3.89
C LEU A 65 -1.44 4.21 2.63
N GLU A 66 -1.11 5.50 2.55
CA GLU A 66 -0.27 6.08 1.49
C GLU A 66 1.19 5.57 1.55
N GLY A 67 1.60 4.96 2.66
CA GLY A 67 2.97 4.46 2.85
C GLY A 67 3.97 5.52 3.28
N ALA A 68 3.51 6.70 3.73
CA ALA A 68 4.38 7.81 4.12
C ALA A 68 5.24 7.51 5.37
N TYR A 69 4.82 6.56 6.21
CA TYR A 69 5.58 6.12 7.39
C TYR A 69 6.45 4.89 7.14
N PHE A 70 5.99 3.99 6.27
CA PHE A 70 6.68 2.76 5.94
C PHE A 70 6.27 2.33 4.54
N GLN A 71 7.24 2.32 3.63
CA GLN A 71 7.08 1.74 2.31
C GLN A 71 7.80 0.39 2.33
N PRO A 72 7.09 -0.75 2.17
CA PRO A 72 7.75 -2.03 2.12
C PRO A 72 8.78 -2.03 0.98
N VAL A 73 9.99 -2.49 1.29
CA VAL A 73 11.06 -2.65 0.29
C VAL A 73 10.51 -3.59 -0.78
N ARG A 74 10.49 -3.14 -2.05
CA ARG A 74 10.15 -4.05 -3.16
C ARG A 74 11.18 -5.19 -3.11
N SER A 75 10.71 -6.43 -3.08
CA SER A 75 11.58 -7.62 -3.09
C SER A 75 12.28 -7.84 -4.44
N ASP A 76 12.19 -6.90 -5.37
CA ASP A 76 12.91 -6.93 -6.64
C ASP A 76 13.99 -5.84 -6.61
N LEU A 77 15.21 -6.26 -6.31
CA LEU A 77 16.47 -5.50 -6.24
C LEU A 77 16.66 -4.64 -4.98
N ILE A 78 17.39 -5.21 -4.03
CA ILE A 78 18.08 -4.47 -2.97
C ILE A 78 19.18 -3.62 -3.64
N GLU A 79 18.82 -2.45 -4.15
CA GLU A 79 19.78 -1.38 -4.38
C GLU A 79 20.04 -0.70 -3.03
N THR A 80 20.96 -1.26 -2.25
CA THR A 80 21.49 -0.57 -1.07
C THR A 80 22.28 0.64 -1.56
N ALA A 81 21.63 1.80 -1.63
CA ALA A 81 22.29 3.06 -1.93
C ALA A 81 23.25 3.43 -0.78
N LEU A 82 24.55 3.15 -0.98
CA LEU A 82 25.62 3.79 -0.22
C LEU A 82 25.81 5.22 -0.76
N ALA A 83 26.13 6.18 0.10
CA ALA A 83 26.28 7.57 -0.32
C ALA A 83 27.33 7.74 -1.45
N GLY A 84 26.96 8.39 -2.55
CA GLY A 84 27.82 8.66 -3.72
C GLY A 84 27.48 7.79 -4.94
N ASP A 85 28.36 7.74 -5.94
CA ASP A 85 28.25 6.90 -7.16
C ASP A 85 28.61 5.41 -6.90
N THR A 86 28.33 4.89 -5.70
CA THR A 86 28.70 3.52 -5.33
C THR A 86 27.54 2.57 -5.56
N VAL A 87 27.70 1.63 -6.49
CA VAL A 87 26.75 0.55 -6.75
C VAL A 87 27.18 -0.67 -5.95
N LEU A 88 26.24 -1.28 -5.23
CA LEU A 88 26.44 -2.53 -4.50
C LEU A 88 25.67 -3.65 -5.21
N GLU A 89 26.39 -4.62 -5.75
CA GLU A 89 25.83 -5.80 -6.42
C GLU A 89 26.01 -7.03 -5.53
N TRP A 90 24.96 -7.84 -5.43
CA TRP A 90 25.00 -9.13 -4.75
C TRP A 90 25.10 -10.24 -5.78
N VAL A 91 26.14 -11.05 -5.70
CA VAL A 91 26.34 -12.22 -6.57
C VAL A 91 26.13 -13.47 -5.72
N ALA A 92 25.29 -14.39 -6.20
CA ALA A 92 25.15 -15.70 -5.58
C ALA A 92 26.41 -16.53 -5.88
N VAL A 93 27.04 -17.06 -4.83
CA VAL A 93 28.24 -17.89 -4.92
C VAL A 93 27.83 -19.32 -4.64
N ASP A 94 28.01 -20.21 -5.62
CA ASP A 94 27.80 -21.64 -5.46
C ASP A 94 28.95 -22.29 -4.68
N ASP A 95 28.72 -23.46 -4.09
CA ASP A 95 29.73 -24.18 -3.29
C ASP A 95 30.98 -24.57 -4.11
N ASP A 96 30.85 -24.71 -5.43
CA ASP A 96 31.93 -25.05 -6.35
C ASP A 96 32.70 -23.82 -6.89
N ASP A 97 32.31 -22.62 -6.48
CA ASP A 97 32.91 -21.39 -6.98
C ASP A 97 34.35 -21.20 -6.45
N PRO A 98 35.32 -20.73 -7.27
CA PRO A 98 36.70 -20.50 -6.85
C PRO A 98 36.88 -19.63 -5.60
N VAL A 99 35.90 -18.80 -5.24
CA VAL A 99 35.94 -17.95 -4.05
C VAL A 99 35.16 -18.52 -2.86
N ALA A 100 34.45 -19.64 -3.02
CA ALA A 100 33.67 -20.27 -1.96
C ALA A 100 34.57 -20.66 -0.77
N GLY A 101 34.15 -20.28 0.44
CA GLY A 101 34.88 -20.56 1.68
C GLY A 101 36.18 -19.77 1.88
N LYS A 102 36.53 -18.85 0.98
CA LYS A 102 37.72 -17.99 1.11
C LYS A 102 37.38 -16.65 1.74
N THR A 103 38.34 -16.09 2.48
CA THR A 103 38.27 -14.68 2.88
C THR A 103 38.51 -13.78 1.66
N LEU A 104 38.04 -12.52 1.71
CA LEU A 104 38.26 -11.57 0.62
C LEU A 104 39.74 -11.40 0.23
N ALA A 105 40.65 -11.51 1.20
CA ALA A 105 42.09 -11.41 0.96
C ALA A 105 42.66 -12.61 0.18
N GLU A 106 42.01 -13.77 0.22
CA GLU A 106 42.40 -15.00 -0.46
C GLU A 106 41.73 -15.16 -1.84
N SER A 107 40.77 -14.29 -2.14
CA SER A 107 39.96 -14.31 -3.38
C SER A 107 40.48 -13.37 -4.47
N GLY A 108 41.69 -12.81 -4.31
CA GLY A 108 42.33 -11.85 -5.22
C GLY A 108 43.66 -12.33 -5.79
#